data_AF-A0A972PZF9-F1
#
_entry.id   AF-A0A972PZF9-F1
#
_cell.length_a   1.000
_cell.length_b   1.000
_cell.length_c   1.000
_cell.angle_alpha   90.00
_cell.angle_beta   90.00
_cell.angle_gamma   90.00
#
_symmetry.space_group_name_H-M   'P 1'
#
loop_
_entity.id
_entity.type
_entity.pdbx_description
1 polymer ?
#
loop_
_entity_poly.entity_id
_entity_poly.type
_entity_poly.pdbx_seq_one_letter_code
_entity_poly.pdbx_strand_id
1 'polypeptide(L)'
;MGLLKPAKPFNEEACTRCGLCFSECPVMGLPPKTAREEIKRLIAGEPTRHVLRKCTSCFACDFICPEGCNPTELVLERWHEKYERDGLPLRARYYSPHEELNFRTYVVARMPSEERELIRSWADHSPVDEILYPGCNIITAPFLTQTRALEGLNIRGALDYCCGETYYRMGLFNEVQKVARRLERYFKTLGVKRVNLLCTAGCNMFMNVLPSYGVDFGFEVRPYLPVILRKLESGELSVKKRLSGTATVQESCYGKQLGEEYMDVPRRILELIGLEVVEEKKRRERALCCGIAGGFPPASGYHVMDITVATVKSLLQSRATGADYTVGYCAGCLQMLSTGRVLFPLGAPVYHILELLSQALGEEPRHPMGWRGRAFLAGVIRHQVPLTLSRGRYRVPEIPEVPPGAKA
;
A
#
# COMPACT_ATOMS: atom_id res chain seq x y z
N MET A 1 7.01 -7.99 -28.95
CA MET A 1 6.99 -6.91 -27.93
C MET A 1 7.99 -7.32 -26.86
N GLY A 2 9.12 -6.62 -26.76
CA GLY A 2 10.17 -6.98 -25.80
C GLY A 2 9.62 -6.98 -24.38
N LEU A 3 10.00 -7.96 -23.56
CA LEU A 3 9.72 -7.98 -22.13
C LEU A 3 10.23 -6.67 -21.54
N LEU A 4 9.30 -5.85 -21.03
CA LEU A 4 9.63 -4.62 -20.31
C LEU A 4 10.42 -5.02 -19.07
N LYS A 5 11.55 -4.35 -18.84
CA LYS A 5 12.45 -4.69 -17.74
C LYS A 5 11.82 -4.24 -16.42
N PRO A 6 11.73 -5.12 -15.41
CA PRO A 6 11.31 -4.72 -14.08
C PRO A 6 12.28 -3.67 -13.51
N ALA A 7 11.79 -2.87 -12.56
CA ALA A 7 12.58 -1.82 -11.91
C ALA A 7 13.91 -2.33 -11.33
N LYS A 8 13.89 -3.53 -10.76
CA LYS A 8 15.05 -4.24 -10.25
C LYS A 8 14.92 -5.74 -10.58
N PRO A 9 15.46 -6.20 -11.72
CA PRO A 9 15.34 -7.60 -12.10
C PRO A 9 16.02 -8.51 -11.08
N PHE A 10 15.54 -9.76 -11.03
CA PHE A 10 16.22 -10.79 -10.26
C PHE A 10 17.60 -11.07 -10.87
N ASN A 11 18.65 -11.02 -10.04
CA ASN A 11 20.00 -11.34 -10.48
C ASN A 11 20.30 -12.82 -10.20
N GLU A 12 20.06 -13.66 -11.21
CA GLU A 12 20.31 -15.10 -11.11
C GLU A 12 21.80 -15.43 -11.02
N GLU A 13 22.65 -14.71 -11.74
CA GLU A 13 24.10 -14.95 -11.78
C GLU A 13 24.75 -14.78 -10.39
N ALA A 14 24.32 -13.76 -9.65
CA ALA A 14 24.77 -13.54 -8.27
C ALA A 14 24.10 -14.50 -7.27
N CYS A 15 23.02 -15.19 -7.62
CA CYS A 15 22.25 -15.96 -6.65
C CYS A 15 22.95 -17.26 -6.23
N THR A 16 23.42 -17.31 -4.98
CA THR A 16 24.04 -18.49 -4.36
C THR A 16 23.06 -19.60 -4.00
N ARG A 17 21.74 -19.40 -4.19
CA ARG A 17 20.68 -20.38 -3.85
C ARG A 17 20.72 -20.80 -2.37
N CYS A 18 21.23 -19.94 -1.48
CA CYS A 18 21.39 -20.20 -0.06
C CYS A 18 20.05 -20.36 0.70
N GLY A 19 18.97 -19.80 0.16
CA GLY A 19 17.61 -19.89 0.71
C GLY A 19 17.27 -18.87 1.81
N LEU A 20 18.20 -17.99 2.21
CA LEU A 20 18.00 -17.03 3.30
C LEU A 20 16.75 -16.16 3.11
N CYS A 21 16.48 -15.77 1.86
CA CYS A 21 15.28 -15.01 1.45
C CYS A 21 13.96 -15.62 1.94
N PHE A 22 13.90 -16.95 2.12
CA PHE A 22 12.71 -17.66 2.57
C PHE A 22 12.83 -18.28 3.96
N SER A 23 14.04 -18.62 4.42
CA SER A 23 14.23 -19.10 5.78
C SER A 23 14.13 -18.00 6.82
N GLU A 24 14.61 -16.79 6.50
CA GLU A 24 14.48 -15.61 7.38
C GLU A 24 13.26 -14.75 7.04
N CYS A 25 12.45 -15.19 6.07
CA CYS A 25 11.24 -14.47 5.67
C CYS A 25 10.32 -14.25 6.88
N PRO A 26 9.92 -13.01 7.20
CA PRO A 26 9.09 -12.73 8.37
C PRO A 26 7.69 -13.34 8.27
N VAL A 27 7.24 -13.69 7.07
CA VAL A 27 5.93 -14.30 6.81
C VAL A 27 5.98 -15.82 6.87
N MET A 28 7.02 -16.42 6.29
CA MET A 28 7.08 -17.87 6.05
C MET A 28 8.02 -18.63 6.99
N GLY A 29 9.19 -18.07 7.33
CA GLY A 29 10.18 -18.69 8.21
C GLY A 29 10.48 -20.15 7.88
N LEU A 30 10.74 -20.46 6.60
CA LEU A 30 10.84 -21.85 6.15
C LEU A 30 12.09 -22.56 6.72
N PRO A 31 12.05 -23.88 6.98
CA PRO A 31 13.26 -24.63 7.30
C PRO A 31 14.34 -24.44 6.22
N PRO A 32 15.64 -24.28 6.57
CA PRO A 32 16.68 -23.94 5.60
C PRO A 32 16.77 -24.87 4.39
N LYS A 33 16.55 -26.18 4.58
CA LYS A 33 16.52 -27.16 3.49
C LYS A 33 15.36 -26.87 2.51
N THR A 34 14.16 -26.68 3.04
CA THR A 34 12.97 -26.31 2.25
C THR A 34 13.15 -24.97 1.56
N ALA A 35 13.73 -23.98 2.22
CA ALA A 35 13.98 -22.66 1.65
C ALA A 35 14.92 -22.71 0.44
N ARG A 36 15.99 -23.52 0.52
CA ARG A 36 16.91 -23.79 -0.61
C ARG A 36 16.22 -24.49 -1.77
N GLU A 37 15.35 -25.45 -1.49
CA GLU A 37 14.57 -26.12 -2.52
C GLU A 37 13.61 -25.13 -3.20
N GLU A 38 12.91 -24.29 -2.45
CA GLU A 38 11.96 -23.32 -2.99
C GLU A 38 12.63 -22.28 -3.92
N ILE A 39 13.80 -21.73 -3.56
CA ILE A 39 14.50 -20.78 -4.45
C ILE A 39 15.01 -21.45 -5.73
N LYS A 40 15.53 -22.68 -5.65
CA LYS A 40 15.96 -23.44 -6.84
C LYS A 40 14.80 -23.67 -7.81
N ARG A 41 13.62 -23.99 -7.26
CA ARG A 41 12.41 -24.23 -8.05
C ARG A 41 11.87 -22.95 -8.68
N LEU A 42 11.89 -21.83 -7.96
CA LEU A 42 11.54 -20.52 -8.53
C LEU A 42 12.45 -20.14 -9.69
N ILE A 43 13.77 -20.33 -9.55
CA ILE A 43 14.73 -20.04 -10.60
C ILE A 43 14.45 -20.93 -11.83
N ALA A 44 14.20 -22.21 -11.61
CA ALA A 44 13.85 -23.16 -12.68
C ALA A 44 12.44 -22.96 -13.31
N GLY A 45 11.64 -22.01 -12.82
CA GLY A 45 10.26 -21.79 -13.30
C GLY A 45 9.27 -22.86 -12.85
N GLU A 46 9.61 -23.63 -11.82
CA GLU A 46 8.78 -24.70 -11.31
C GLU A 46 7.77 -24.22 -10.24
N PRO A 47 6.59 -24.87 -10.12
CA PRO A 47 5.60 -24.52 -9.10
C PRO A 47 6.12 -24.77 -7.69
N THR A 48 6.19 -23.78 -6.80
CA THR A 48 6.67 -23.97 -5.43
C THR A 48 5.59 -24.46 -4.45
N ARG A 49 5.97 -25.11 -3.34
CA ARG A 49 5.01 -25.56 -2.30
C ARG A 49 4.60 -24.46 -1.34
N HIS A 50 5.42 -23.44 -1.13
CA HIS A 50 5.16 -22.40 -0.14
C HIS A 50 5.23 -20.99 -0.72
N VAL A 51 6.31 -20.62 -1.42
CA VAL A 51 6.58 -19.22 -1.78
C VAL A 51 5.48 -18.63 -2.66
N LEU A 52 5.17 -19.27 -3.79
CA LEU A 52 4.11 -18.79 -4.70
C LEU A 52 2.70 -18.85 -4.11
N ARG A 53 2.52 -19.46 -2.93
CA ARG A 53 1.23 -19.60 -2.26
C ARG A 53 1.06 -18.68 -1.05
N LYS A 54 2.15 -18.32 -0.38
CA LYS A 54 2.15 -17.61 0.90
C LYS A 54 2.90 -16.27 0.88
N CYS A 55 3.67 -15.99 -0.17
CA CYS A 55 4.37 -14.71 -0.28
C CYS A 55 3.35 -13.56 -0.22
N THR A 56 3.72 -12.48 0.45
CA THR A 56 2.89 -11.27 0.52
C THR A 56 3.52 -10.12 -0.25
N SER A 57 4.51 -10.38 -1.12
CA SER A 57 5.26 -9.37 -1.89
C SER A 57 5.65 -8.13 -1.07
N CYS A 58 6.12 -8.34 0.15
CA CYS A 58 6.45 -7.27 1.11
C CYS A 58 7.91 -6.79 1.03
N PHE A 59 8.64 -7.25 0.01
CA PHE A 59 10.04 -6.93 -0.29
C PHE A 59 11.10 -7.33 0.75
N ALA A 60 10.71 -7.97 1.86
CA ALA A 60 11.66 -8.31 2.94
C ALA A 60 12.83 -9.18 2.45
N CYS A 61 12.59 -10.09 1.49
CA CYS A 61 13.63 -10.96 0.95
C CYS A 61 14.74 -10.20 0.19
N ASP A 62 14.44 -9.01 -0.33
CA ASP A 62 15.42 -8.22 -1.08
C ASP A 62 16.47 -7.64 -0.12
N PHE A 63 16.06 -7.26 1.08
CA PHE A 63 16.94 -6.76 2.16
C PHE A 63 17.63 -7.89 2.95
N ILE A 64 17.07 -9.11 2.91
CA ILE A 64 17.69 -10.30 3.52
C ILE A 64 18.77 -10.90 2.61
N CYS A 65 18.68 -10.68 1.30
CA CYS A 65 19.59 -11.30 0.34
C CYS A 65 21.00 -10.69 0.47
N PRO A 66 22.03 -11.49 0.83
CA PRO A 66 23.39 -10.95 0.99
C PRO A 66 24.00 -10.47 -0.33
N GLU A 67 23.53 -11.03 -1.46
CA GLU A 67 24.01 -10.73 -2.80
C GLU A 67 23.15 -9.68 -3.52
N GLY A 68 22.13 -9.13 -2.86
CA GLY A 68 21.24 -8.13 -3.48
C GLY A 68 20.47 -8.62 -4.71
N CYS A 69 20.10 -9.91 -4.77
CA CYS A 69 19.53 -10.53 -5.97
C CYS A 69 18.09 -10.13 -6.32
N ASN A 70 17.39 -9.32 -5.53
CA ASN A 70 15.96 -8.98 -5.69
C ASN A 70 14.99 -10.19 -5.80
N PRO A 71 14.96 -11.15 -4.85
CA PRO A 71 14.08 -12.31 -4.93
C PRO A 71 12.58 -12.00 -5.04
N THR A 72 12.11 -10.81 -4.63
CA THR A 72 10.70 -10.43 -4.79
C THR A 72 10.30 -10.40 -6.25
N GLU A 73 11.15 -9.87 -7.13
CA GLU A 73 10.84 -9.71 -8.56
C GLU A 73 10.63 -11.07 -9.21
N LEU A 74 11.50 -12.06 -8.92
CA LEU A 74 11.33 -13.43 -9.40
C LEU A 74 9.97 -14.02 -8.97
N VAL A 75 9.51 -13.75 -7.74
CA VAL A 75 8.19 -14.21 -7.30
C VAL A 75 7.07 -13.53 -8.09
N LEU A 76 7.18 -12.23 -8.36
CA LEU A 76 6.21 -11.47 -9.14
C LEU A 76 6.18 -11.94 -10.60
N GLU A 77 7.32 -12.27 -11.20
CA GLU A 77 7.42 -12.85 -12.55
C GLU A 77 6.70 -14.21 -12.63
N ARG A 78 6.89 -15.09 -11.65
CA ARG A 78 6.15 -16.37 -11.60
C ARG A 78 4.65 -16.19 -11.37
N TRP A 79 4.25 -15.14 -10.64
CA TRP A 79 2.85 -14.77 -10.51
C TRP A 79 2.29 -14.19 -11.81
N HIS A 80 3.07 -13.36 -12.51
CA HIS A 80 2.75 -12.80 -13.82
C HIS A 80 2.42 -13.90 -14.81
N GLU A 81 3.33 -14.86 -15.02
CA GLU A 81 3.13 -16.01 -15.92
C GLU A 81 1.82 -16.75 -15.61
N LYS A 82 1.53 -16.92 -14.31
CA LYS A 82 0.32 -17.63 -13.86
C LYS A 82 -0.95 -16.81 -14.09
N TYR A 83 -0.96 -15.52 -13.77
CA TYR A 83 -2.13 -14.67 -13.96
C TYR A 83 -2.38 -14.33 -15.43
N GLU A 84 -1.35 -14.22 -16.26
CA GLU A 84 -1.50 -14.05 -17.70
C GLU A 84 -2.19 -15.27 -18.32
N ARG A 85 -1.73 -16.48 -17.97
CA ARG A 85 -2.33 -17.72 -18.47
C ARG A 85 -3.74 -17.94 -17.93
N ASP A 86 -3.92 -17.86 -16.61
CA ASP A 86 -5.14 -18.34 -15.96
C ASP A 86 -6.20 -17.24 -15.75
N GLY A 87 -5.81 -15.96 -15.80
CA GLY A 87 -6.59 -14.85 -15.28
C GLY A 87 -6.63 -14.82 -13.74
N LEU A 88 -7.12 -13.71 -13.18
CA LEU A 88 -7.39 -13.58 -11.75
C LEU A 88 -8.66 -14.36 -11.38
N PRO A 89 -8.82 -14.88 -10.16
CA PRO A 89 -10.12 -15.37 -9.70
C PRO A 89 -11.17 -14.25 -9.73
N LEU A 90 -12.42 -14.56 -10.08
CA LEU A 90 -13.48 -13.54 -10.25
C LEU A 90 -13.67 -12.63 -9.02
N ARG A 91 -13.45 -13.15 -7.81
CA ARG A 91 -13.48 -12.38 -6.55
C ARG A 91 -12.46 -11.24 -6.49
N ALA A 92 -11.36 -11.33 -7.22
CA ALA A 92 -10.33 -10.28 -7.29
C ALA A 92 -10.84 -9.01 -7.97
N ARG A 93 -11.90 -9.10 -8.80
CA ARG A 93 -12.53 -7.95 -9.46
C ARG A 93 -12.89 -6.85 -8.46
N TYR A 94 -13.41 -7.22 -7.29
CA TYR A 94 -13.82 -6.27 -6.25
C TYR A 94 -12.67 -5.44 -5.64
N TYR A 95 -11.42 -5.78 -5.94
CA TYR A 95 -10.22 -5.09 -5.45
C TYR A 95 -9.51 -4.27 -6.52
N SER A 96 -9.87 -4.48 -7.80
CA SER A 96 -9.28 -3.79 -8.94
C SER A 96 -9.65 -2.31 -8.92
N PRO A 97 -8.68 -1.38 -8.90
CA PRO A 97 -8.95 0.06 -8.84
C PRO A 97 -9.78 0.59 -10.01
N HIS A 98 -9.67 0.00 -11.19
CA HIS A 98 -10.33 0.46 -12.43
C HIS A 98 -11.67 -0.24 -12.71
N GLU A 99 -12.22 -0.97 -11.73
CA GLU A 99 -13.58 -1.48 -11.81
C GLU A 99 -14.57 -0.45 -11.24
N GLU A 100 -15.72 -0.28 -11.90
CA GLU A 100 -16.79 0.61 -11.41
C GLU A 100 -17.23 0.24 -9.98
N LEU A 101 -17.40 -1.07 -9.74
CA LEU A 101 -17.75 -1.60 -8.42
C LEU A 101 -16.56 -2.33 -7.80
N ASN A 102 -15.90 -1.63 -6.88
CA ASN A 102 -14.86 -2.18 -6.03
C ASN A 102 -15.06 -1.72 -4.58
N PHE A 103 -14.22 -2.18 -3.65
CA PHE A 103 -14.38 -1.83 -2.24
C PHE A 103 -14.30 -0.33 -1.97
N ARG A 104 -13.49 0.41 -2.74
CA ARG A 104 -13.32 1.86 -2.56
C ARG A 104 -14.58 2.59 -2.99
N THR A 105 -15.11 2.30 -4.19
CA THR A 105 -16.36 2.92 -4.66
C THR A 105 -17.53 2.53 -3.78
N TYR A 106 -17.57 1.29 -3.28
CA TYR A 106 -18.60 0.82 -2.34
C TYR A 106 -18.57 1.59 -1.00
N VAL A 107 -17.38 1.84 -0.45
CA VAL A 107 -17.21 2.62 0.80
C VAL A 107 -17.53 4.09 0.56
N VAL A 108 -17.00 4.71 -0.51
CA VAL A 108 -17.25 6.12 -0.88
C VAL A 108 -18.73 6.40 -1.08
N ALA A 109 -19.46 5.51 -1.75
CA ALA A 109 -20.90 5.67 -1.97
C ALA A 109 -21.74 5.76 -0.68
N ARG A 110 -21.18 5.36 0.46
CA ARG A 110 -21.83 5.35 1.79
C ARG A 110 -21.31 6.43 2.73
N MET A 111 -20.39 7.28 2.27
CA MET A 111 -19.89 8.41 3.05
C MET A 111 -20.91 9.57 3.08
N PRO A 112 -20.81 10.46 4.09
CA PRO A 112 -21.51 11.74 4.07
C PRO A 112 -21.31 12.51 2.75
N SER A 113 -22.29 13.31 2.34
CA SER A 113 -22.20 14.16 1.14
C SER A 113 -20.96 15.05 1.16
N GLU A 114 -20.67 15.71 2.28
CA GLU A 114 -19.48 16.54 2.48
C GLU A 114 -18.18 15.84 2.01
N GLU A 115 -17.97 14.59 2.41
CA GLU A 115 -16.77 13.84 2.02
C GLU A 115 -16.79 13.38 0.57
N ARG A 116 -17.96 12.99 0.05
CA ARG A 116 -18.10 12.62 -1.37
C ARG A 116 -17.81 13.83 -2.26
N GLU A 117 -18.25 15.01 -1.84
CA GLU A 117 -18.06 16.26 -2.56
C GLU A 117 -16.60 16.71 -2.46
N LEU A 118 -15.94 16.52 -1.31
CA LEU A 118 -14.50 16.70 -1.15
C LEU A 118 -13.71 15.79 -2.10
N ILE A 119 -14.04 14.50 -2.20
CA ILE A 119 -13.35 13.59 -3.13
C ILE A 119 -13.58 14.00 -4.59
N ARG A 120 -14.81 14.43 -4.96
CA ARG A 120 -15.11 14.90 -6.31
C ARG A 120 -14.32 16.15 -6.69
N SER A 121 -14.05 17.05 -5.75
CA SER A 121 -13.28 18.27 -6.02
C SER A 121 -11.81 18.00 -6.38
N TRP A 122 -11.29 16.82 -6.03
CA TRP A 122 -9.92 16.42 -6.39
C TRP A 122 -9.76 16.08 -7.88
N ALA A 123 -10.87 15.78 -8.58
CA ALA A 123 -10.90 15.47 -10.01
C ALA A 123 -10.86 16.74 -10.90
N ASP A 124 -10.12 17.75 -10.46
CA ASP A 124 -9.83 18.97 -11.22
C ASP A 124 -8.59 18.74 -12.08
N HIS A 125 -8.65 19.12 -13.35
CA HIS A 125 -7.56 18.99 -14.33
C HIS A 125 -6.94 20.34 -14.69
N SER A 126 -7.31 21.42 -14.01
CA SER A 126 -6.69 22.73 -14.19
C SER A 126 -5.18 22.67 -13.92
N PRO A 127 -4.36 23.33 -14.76
CA PRO A 127 -2.92 23.37 -14.56
C PRO A 127 -2.53 23.95 -13.20
N VAL A 128 -1.54 23.35 -12.56
CA VAL A 128 -1.07 23.74 -11.22
C VAL A 128 0.37 23.28 -11.01
N ASP A 129 1.21 24.14 -10.43
CA ASP A 129 2.65 23.85 -10.27
C ASP A 129 2.94 22.80 -9.18
N GLU A 130 2.12 22.74 -8.13
CA GLU A 130 2.34 21.87 -6.97
C GLU A 130 1.04 21.29 -6.43
N ILE A 131 1.05 19.98 -6.18
CA ILE A 131 -0.11 19.24 -5.69
C ILE A 131 0.22 18.33 -4.51
N LEU A 132 -0.82 17.97 -3.76
CA LEU A 132 -0.87 16.76 -2.95
C LEU A 132 -1.61 15.68 -3.75
N TYR A 133 -0.91 14.61 -4.11
CA TYR A 133 -1.52 13.45 -4.76
C TYR A 133 -1.96 12.44 -3.67
N PRO A 134 -3.27 12.21 -3.50
CA PRO A 134 -3.80 11.39 -2.41
C PRO A 134 -3.67 9.88 -2.70
N GLY A 135 -3.57 9.49 -3.97
CA GLY A 135 -3.66 8.10 -4.40
C GLY A 135 -5.04 7.48 -4.16
N CYS A 136 -5.17 6.18 -4.43
CA CYS A 136 -6.47 5.51 -4.47
C CYS A 136 -7.05 5.12 -3.10
N ASN A 137 -6.23 4.90 -2.07
CA ASN A 137 -6.73 4.48 -0.76
C ASN A 137 -7.13 5.65 0.13
N ILE A 138 -6.58 6.85 -0.08
CA ILE A 138 -6.97 8.03 0.70
C ILE A 138 -8.42 8.44 0.42
N ILE A 139 -8.99 8.09 -0.75
CA ILE A 139 -10.41 8.33 -1.03
C ILE A 139 -11.33 7.57 -0.06
N THR A 140 -10.86 6.48 0.58
CA THR A 140 -11.66 5.79 1.61
C THR A 140 -11.51 6.44 2.99
N ALA A 141 -10.58 7.38 3.16
CA ALA A 141 -10.29 8.11 4.39
C ALA A 141 -9.98 9.61 4.10
N PRO A 142 -10.87 10.35 3.39
CA PRO A 142 -10.58 11.72 2.96
C PRO A 142 -10.45 12.70 4.13
N PHE A 143 -11.01 12.37 5.30
CA PHE A 143 -10.84 13.13 6.54
C PHE A 143 -9.37 13.31 6.94
N LEU A 144 -8.47 12.41 6.54
CA LEU A 144 -7.02 12.55 6.76
C LEU A 144 -6.41 13.76 6.03
N THR A 145 -7.10 14.28 5.01
CA THR A 145 -6.64 15.43 4.22
C THR A 145 -7.03 16.78 4.82
N GLN A 146 -7.85 16.79 5.88
CA GLN A 146 -8.43 18.00 6.46
C GLN A 146 -7.61 18.57 7.63
N THR A 147 -6.46 17.95 7.95
CA THR A 147 -5.57 18.49 8.98
C THR A 147 -4.82 19.73 8.48
N ARG A 148 -4.53 20.67 9.38
CA ARG A 148 -3.75 21.86 9.05
C ARG A 148 -2.33 21.54 8.59
N ALA A 149 -1.81 20.36 8.91
CA ALA A 149 -0.52 19.89 8.37
C ALA A 149 -0.50 19.78 6.82
N LEU A 150 -1.68 19.77 6.19
CA LEU A 150 -1.87 19.71 4.73
C LEU A 150 -2.48 21.00 4.16
N GLU A 151 -2.67 22.03 4.98
CA GLU A 151 -3.26 23.30 4.56
C GLU A 151 -2.43 23.97 3.44
N GLY A 152 -3.13 24.54 2.46
CA GLY A 152 -2.51 25.24 1.32
C GLY A 152 -2.07 24.32 0.17
N LEU A 153 -2.19 23.00 0.28
CA LEU A 153 -1.89 22.09 -0.82
C LEU A 153 -3.11 21.83 -1.72
N ASN A 154 -2.89 21.94 -3.03
CA ASN A 154 -3.91 21.57 -4.02
C ASN A 154 -3.99 20.05 -4.12
N ILE A 155 -5.11 19.47 -3.68
CA ILE A 155 -5.32 18.03 -3.83
C ILE A 155 -5.80 17.75 -5.26
N ARG A 156 -5.08 16.87 -5.96
CA ARG A 156 -5.38 16.46 -7.34
C ARG A 156 -5.30 14.95 -7.46
N GLY A 157 -6.36 14.35 -7.97
CA GLY A 157 -6.43 12.93 -8.25
C GLY A 157 -7.85 12.38 -8.27
N ALA A 158 -7.96 11.13 -8.66
CA ALA A 158 -9.20 10.37 -8.63
C ALA A 158 -8.84 8.88 -8.59
N LEU A 159 -9.83 8.02 -8.39
CA LEU A 159 -9.61 6.58 -8.43
C LEU A 159 -9.06 6.11 -9.80
N ASP A 160 -9.49 6.75 -10.89
CA ASP A 160 -9.00 6.50 -12.25
C ASP A 160 -7.52 6.78 -12.45
N TYR A 161 -6.94 7.63 -11.60
CA TYR A 161 -5.53 7.96 -11.58
C TYR A 161 -4.79 7.18 -10.50
N CYS A 162 -5.21 5.95 -10.20
CA CYS A 162 -4.50 5.06 -9.28
C CYS A 162 -3.06 4.81 -9.77
N CYS A 163 -2.09 4.84 -8.84
CA CYS A 163 -0.66 4.59 -9.12
C CYS A 163 -0.32 3.18 -9.65
N GLY A 164 -1.28 2.24 -9.69
CA GLY A 164 -1.07 0.88 -10.22
C GLY A 164 -0.34 -0.08 -9.29
N GLU A 165 -0.07 0.32 -8.04
CA GLU A 165 0.71 -0.48 -7.10
C GLU A 165 0.18 -1.92 -6.94
N THR A 166 -1.13 -2.08 -6.80
CA THR A 166 -1.73 -3.39 -6.55
C THR A 166 -1.50 -4.32 -7.73
N TYR A 167 -1.47 -3.78 -8.96
CA TYR A 167 -1.13 -4.54 -10.15
C TYR A 167 0.33 -4.98 -10.14
N TYR A 168 1.26 -4.08 -9.79
CA TYR A 168 2.68 -4.41 -9.69
C TYR A 168 2.93 -5.53 -8.68
N ARG A 169 2.42 -5.41 -7.44
CA ARG A 169 2.62 -6.42 -6.38
C ARG A 169 1.92 -7.76 -6.60
N MET A 170 1.08 -7.87 -7.63
CA MET A 170 0.47 -9.12 -8.07
C MET A 170 1.13 -9.68 -9.34
N GLY A 171 2.12 -8.99 -9.92
CA GLY A 171 2.74 -9.41 -11.19
C GLY A 171 1.89 -9.08 -12.42
N LEU A 172 0.93 -8.14 -12.34
CA LEU A 172 0.12 -7.73 -13.49
C LEU A 172 0.83 -6.62 -14.28
N PHE A 173 2.01 -6.95 -14.82
CA PHE A 173 2.93 -5.97 -15.41
C PHE A 173 2.38 -5.26 -16.65
N ASN A 174 1.52 -5.92 -17.44
CA ASN A 174 0.87 -5.30 -18.59
C ASN A 174 -0.05 -4.14 -18.16
N GLU A 175 -0.72 -4.29 -17.01
CA GLU A 175 -1.63 -3.31 -16.43
C GLU A 175 -0.85 -2.15 -15.83
N VAL A 176 0.31 -2.42 -15.22
CA VAL A 176 1.24 -1.38 -14.75
C VAL A 176 1.68 -0.49 -15.91
N GLN A 177 2.03 -1.07 -17.06
CA GLN A 177 2.41 -0.28 -18.25
C GLN A 177 1.26 0.63 -18.74
N LYS A 178 0.01 0.13 -18.73
CA LYS A 178 -1.16 0.95 -19.13
C LYS A 178 -1.39 2.10 -18.13
N VAL A 179 -1.26 1.81 -16.83
CA VAL A 179 -1.32 2.82 -15.77
C VAL A 179 -0.22 3.86 -15.93
N ALA A 180 1.02 3.46 -16.23
CA ALA A 180 2.14 4.38 -16.43
C ALA A 180 1.81 5.42 -17.51
N ARG A 181 1.34 4.98 -18.70
CA ARG A 181 0.94 5.88 -19.80
C ARG A 181 -0.20 6.83 -19.42
N ARG A 182 -1.23 6.32 -18.74
CA ARG A 182 -2.34 7.15 -18.25
C ARG A 182 -1.84 8.23 -17.29
N LEU A 183 -0.98 7.87 -16.34
CA LEU A 183 -0.46 8.82 -15.35
C LEU A 183 0.45 9.86 -15.99
N GLU A 184 1.33 9.45 -16.92
CA GLU A 184 2.18 10.37 -17.67
C GLU A 184 1.34 11.44 -18.37
N ARG A 185 0.28 11.03 -19.07
CA ARG A 185 -0.66 11.96 -19.71
C ARG A 185 -1.35 12.86 -18.68
N TYR A 186 -1.87 12.29 -17.59
CA TYR A 186 -2.56 13.05 -16.55
C TYR A 186 -1.70 14.16 -15.94
N PHE A 187 -0.47 13.83 -15.53
CA PHE A 187 0.43 14.83 -14.94
C PHE A 187 0.93 15.84 -15.96
N LYS A 188 1.10 15.45 -17.23
CA LYS A 188 1.39 16.38 -18.32
C LYS A 188 0.24 17.39 -18.52
N THR A 189 -1.02 16.96 -18.45
CA THR A 189 -2.19 17.86 -18.50
C THR A 189 -2.19 18.84 -17.33
N LEU A 190 -1.83 18.41 -16.13
CA LEU A 190 -1.74 19.30 -14.97
C LEU A 190 -0.53 20.26 -15.01
N GLY A 191 0.50 19.95 -15.80
CA GLY A 191 1.72 20.77 -15.86
C GLY A 191 2.47 20.86 -14.52
N VAL A 192 2.34 19.84 -13.65
CA VAL A 192 2.94 19.85 -12.31
C VAL A 192 4.46 19.86 -12.37
N LYS A 193 5.08 20.59 -11.45
CA LYS A 193 6.53 20.60 -11.22
C LYS A 193 6.90 19.84 -9.95
N ARG A 194 5.97 19.76 -8.98
CA ARG A 194 6.17 19.08 -7.69
C ARG A 194 4.93 18.30 -7.28
N VAL A 195 5.13 17.04 -6.89
CA VAL A 195 4.07 16.16 -6.42
C VAL A 195 4.39 15.67 -5.01
N ASN A 196 3.62 16.16 -4.05
CA ASN A 196 3.64 15.67 -2.67
C ASN A 196 2.80 14.40 -2.57
N LEU A 197 3.41 13.30 -2.15
CA LEU A 197 2.77 11.99 -2.04
C LEU A 197 2.41 11.67 -0.60
N LEU A 198 1.12 11.57 -0.35
CA LEU A 198 0.59 11.13 0.95
C LEU A 198 0.65 9.61 1.12
N CYS A 199 0.58 8.87 0.02
CA CYS A 199 0.53 7.41 0.01
C CYS A 199 1.93 6.81 -0.19
N THR A 200 2.43 6.06 0.80
CA THR A 200 3.73 5.34 0.71
C THR A 200 3.85 4.40 -0.49
N ALA A 201 2.74 3.74 -0.88
CA ALA A 201 2.66 2.94 -2.10
C ALA A 201 2.94 3.80 -3.34
N GLY A 202 2.32 4.99 -3.39
CA GLY A 202 2.56 5.97 -4.44
C GLY A 202 4.03 6.37 -4.49
N CYS A 203 4.67 6.65 -3.34
CA CYS A 203 6.08 7.02 -3.31
C CYS A 203 6.95 5.97 -4.00
N ASN A 204 6.80 4.70 -3.65
CA ASN A 204 7.54 3.63 -4.30
C ASN A 204 7.19 3.51 -5.80
N MET A 205 5.92 3.65 -6.17
CA MET A 205 5.53 3.57 -7.58
C MET A 205 6.18 4.68 -8.42
N PHE A 206 6.08 5.94 -8.00
CA PHE A 206 6.61 7.06 -8.77
C PHE A 206 8.15 7.14 -8.75
N MET A 207 8.79 6.75 -7.64
CA MET A 207 10.25 6.85 -7.50
C MET A 207 10.99 5.64 -8.07
N ASN A 208 10.47 4.43 -7.84
CA ASN A 208 11.23 3.21 -8.10
C ASN A 208 10.64 2.36 -9.23
N VAL A 209 9.32 2.31 -9.39
CA VAL A 209 8.67 1.34 -10.28
C VAL A 209 8.34 1.92 -11.65
N LEU A 210 7.47 2.92 -11.71
CA LEU A 210 6.95 3.49 -12.96
C LEU A 210 8.06 3.99 -13.90
N PRO A 211 9.19 4.58 -13.44
CA PRO A 211 10.29 4.95 -14.34
C PRO A 211 10.83 3.79 -15.19
N SER A 212 10.79 2.55 -14.68
CA SER A 212 11.23 1.37 -15.46
C SER A 212 10.26 0.96 -16.57
N TYR A 213 9.06 1.54 -16.58
CA TYR A 213 8.04 1.35 -17.62
C TYR A 213 8.10 2.43 -18.71
N GLY A 214 9.22 3.17 -18.77
CA GLY A 214 9.54 4.12 -19.85
C GLY A 214 8.81 5.46 -19.74
N VAL A 215 8.29 5.80 -18.56
CA VAL A 215 7.69 7.11 -18.31
C VAL A 215 8.67 8.00 -17.55
N ASP A 216 8.81 9.24 -18.02
CA ASP A 216 9.48 10.30 -17.28
C ASP A 216 8.45 11.37 -16.95
N PHE A 217 8.20 11.52 -15.66
CA PHE A 217 7.19 12.43 -15.14
C PHE A 217 7.64 13.91 -15.17
N GLY A 218 8.94 14.19 -15.25
CA GLY A 218 9.48 15.55 -15.30
C GLY A 218 9.20 16.43 -14.07
N PHE A 219 8.67 15.86 -12.98
CA PHE A 219 8.37 16.55 -11.72
C PHE A 219 9.13 15.96 -10.54
N GLU A 220 9.33 16.78 -9.51
CA GLU A 220 9.91 16.33 -8.25
C GLU A 220 8.89 15.54 -7.43
N VAL A 221 9.24 14.31 -7.05
CA VAL A 221 8.44 13.45 -6.19
C VAL A 221 8.84 13.65 -4.73
N ARG A 222 7.91 14.08 -3.88
CA ARG A 222 8.16 14.32 -2.44
C ARG A 222 7.29 13.44 -1.55
N PRO A 223 7.85 12.49 -0.79
CA PRO A 223 7.10 11.81 0.26
C PRO A 223 6.71 12.86 1.32
N TYR A 224 5.43 12.93 1.68
CA TYR A 224 4.96 14.09 2.45
C TYR A 224 5.26 14.00 3.96
N LEU A 225 5.48 12.82 4.53
CA LEU A 225 5.86 12.70 5.95
C LEU A 225 7.19 13.42 6.28
N PRO A 226 8.28 13.28 5.48
CA PRO A 226 9.47 14.11 5.66
C PRO A 226 9.22 15.61 5.63
N VAL A 227 8.27 16.08 4.81
CA VAL A 227 7.88 17.50 4.76
C VAL A 227 7.26 17.91 6.08
N ILE A 228 6.32 17.11 6.61
CA ILE A 228 5.69 17.34 7.92
C ILE A 228 6.73 17.37 9.03
N LEU A 229 7.66 16.41 9.05
CA LEU A 229 8.71 16.35 10.07
C LEU A 229 9.54 17.64 10.07
N ARG A 230 9.98 18.10 8.88
CA ARG A 230 10.72 19.38 8.78
C ARG A 230 9.92 20.57 9.29
N LYS A 231 8.62 20.62 8.99
CA LYS A 231 7.74 21.70 9.48
C LYS A 231 7.57 21.68 11.00
N LEU A 232 7.53 20.49 11.62
CA LEU A 232 7.50 20.35 13.08
C LEU A 232 8.83 20.81 13.70
N GLU A 233 9.96 20.42 13.11
CA GLU A 233 11.30 20.74 13.60
C GLU A 233 11.65 22.23 13.43
N SER A 234 11.19 22.86 12.36
CA SER A 234 11.39 24.30 12.13
C SER A 234 10.45 25.18 12.95
N GLY A 235 9.40 24.61 13.55
CA GLY A 235 8.35 25.33 14.27
C GLY A 235 7.23 25.90 13.38
N GLU A 236 7.30 25.72 12.05
CA GLU A 236 6.22 26.10 11.11
C GLU A 236 4.90 25.40 11.48
N LEU A 237 4.97 24.13 11.88
CA LEU A 237 3.89 23.41 12.55
C LEU A 237 4.19 23.32 14.05
N SER A 238 3.48 24.11 14.84
CA SER A 238 3.65 24.11 16.29
C SER A 238 2.73 23.10 16.97
N VAL A 239 3.30 22.16 17.72
CA VAL A 239 2.54 21.28 18.63
C VAL A 239 1.87 22.12 19.72
N LYS A 240 0.54 22.08 19.79
CA LYS A 240 -0.27 22.82 20.78
C LYS A 240 -0.64 21.97 21.99
N LYS A 241 -0.80 20.66 21.77
CA LYS A 241 -1.16 19.69 22.79
C LYS A 241 -0.22 18.50 22.66
N ARG A 242 0.69 18.32 23.63
CA ARG A 242 1.45 17.09 23.69
C ARG A 242 0.53 15.94 24.07
N LEU A 243 0.59 14.87 23.29
CA LEU A 243 -0.06 13.61 23.60
C LEU A 243 0.73 12.88 24.70
N SER A 244 0.13 11.86 25.29
CA SER A 244 0.74 11.05 26.33
C SER A 244 0.45 9.58 26.07
N GLY A 245 1.36 8.70 26.49
CA GLY A 245 1.24 7.25 26.31
C GLY A 245 2.20 6.72 25.24
N THR A 246 1.97 5.48 24.85
CA THR A 246 2.87 4.70 24.00
C THR A 246 2.25 4.37 22.66
N ALA A 247 3.04 4.38 21.60
CA ALA A 247 2.62 4.05 20.25
C ALA A 247 3.53 2.97 19.65
N THR A 248 2.93 1.95 19.04
CA THR A 248 3.66 1.05 18.14
C THR A 248 3.44 1.43 16.69
N VAL A 249 4.47 1.33 15.88
CA VAL A 249 4.42 1.66 14.45
C VAL A 249 4.15 0.39 13.63
N GLN A 250 3.00 0.35 12.97
CA GLN A 250 2.76 -0.57 11.86
C GLN A 250 3.46 -0.02 10.61
N GLU A 251 4.59 -0.62 10.27
CA GLU A 251 5.34 -0.26 9.08
C GLU A 251 4.56 -0.53 7.79
N SER A 252 4.63 0.42 6.86
CA SER A 252 4.18 0.20 5.50
C SER A 252 5.14 -0.74 4.78
N CYS A 253 4.62 -1.63 3.91
CA CYS A 253 5.45 -2.52 3.11
C CYS A 253 6.47 -1.76 2.24
N TYR A 254 6.17 -0.49 1.91
CA TYR A 254 7.03 0.37 1.08
C TYR A 254 7.99 1.23 1.89
N GLY A 255 7.85 1.34 3.22
CA GLY A 255 8.76 2.14 4.05
C GLY A 255 10.22 1.74 3.81
N LYS A 256 10.49 0.43 3.80
CA LYS A 256 11.81 -0.14 3.49
C LYS A 256 12.32 0.19 2.08
N GLN A 257 11.43 0.33 1.08
CA GLN A 257 11.81 0.74 -0.27
C GLN A 257 12.18 2.23 -0.37
N LEU A 258 11.77 3.03 0.61
CA LEU A 258 12.10 4.45 0.74
C LEU A 258 13.33 4.70 1.62
N GLY A 259 13.92 3.65 2.18
CA GLY A 259 15.16 3.72 2.97
C GLY A 259 14.94 3.84 4.48
N GLU A 260 16.02 3.62 5.22
CA GLU A 260 16.03 3.65 6.69
C GLU A 260 15.63 5.02 7.24
N GLU A 261 16.17 6.10 6.67
CA GLU A 261 15.85 7.48 7.07
C GLU A 261 14.34 7.76 6.97
N TYR A 262 13.69 7.27 5.91
CA TYR A 262 12.24 7.41 5.77
C TYR A 262 11.48 6.63 6.85
N MET A 263 11.95 5.43 7.22
CA MET A 263 11.33 4.63 8.28
C MET A 263 11.50 5.29 9.66
N ASP A 264 12.47 6.17 9.87
CA ASP A 264 12.60 6.94 11.12
C ASP A 264 11.63 8.11 11.22
N VAL A 265 11.15 8.62 10.09
CA VAL A 265 10.24 9.78 10.06
C VAL A 265 8.97 9.56 10.90
N PRO A 266 8.22 8.44 10.78
CA PRO A 266 7.06 8.18 11.62
C PRO A 266 7.37 8.24 13.12
N ARG A 267 8.54 7.72 13.53
CA ARG A 267 8.95 7.66 14.94
C ARG A 267 9.24 9.05 15.49
N ARG A 268 10.05 9.82 14.75
CA ARG A 268 10.37 11.21 15.10
C ARG A 268 9.14 12.08 15.21
N ILE A 269 8.18 11.93 14.29
CA ILE A 269 6.90 12.65 14.36
C ILE A 269 6.14 12.27 15.64
N LEU A 270 6.03 10.98 15.96
CA LEU A 270 5.34 10.50 17.18
C LEU A 270 5.98 11.03 18.47
N GLU A 271 7.31 11.05 18.53
CA GLU A 271 8.07 11.60 19.67
C GLU A 271 7.89 13.12 19.81
N LEU A 272 7.93 13.86 18.69
CA LEU A 272 7.72 15.31 18.70
C LEU A 272 6.33 15.70 19.20
N ILE A 273 5.31 14.91 18.86
CA ILE A 273 3.94 15.12 19.35
C ILE A 273 3.71 14.59 20.78
N GLY A 274 4.71 13.97 21.41
CA GLY A 274 4.72 13.61 22.84
C GLY A 274 4.52 12.13 23.17
N LEU A 275 4.50 11.24 22.19
CA LEU A 275 4.33 9.80 22.40
C LEU A 275 5.67 9.07 22.53
N GLU A 276 5.71 8.03 23.35
CA GLU A 276 6.82 7.09 23.41
C GLU A 276 6.63 5.98 22.36
N VAL A 277 7.65 5.69 21.55
CA VAL A 277 7.55 4.62 20.55
C VAL A 277 8.02 3.29 21.13
N VAL A 278 7.15 2.29 21.12
CA VAL A 278 7.46 0.90 21.47
C VAL A 278 7.37 0.01 20.24
N GLU A 279 8.42 -0.76 19.98
CA GLU A 279 8.60 -1.42 18.69
C GLU A 279 7.94 -2.80 18.58
N GLU A 280 7.39 -3.09 17.40
CA GLU A 280 7.00 -4.46 17.06
C GLU A 280 8.23 -5.36 16.92
N LYS A 281 8.06 -6.65 17.28
CA LYS A 281 9.12 -7.66 17.11
C LYS A 281 9.61 -7.74 15.65
N LYS A 282 8.69 -7.68 14.69
CA LYS A 282 9.03 -7.62 13.25
C LYS A 282 8.69 -6.22 12.73
N ARG A 283 9.73 -5.39 12.65
CA ARG A 283 9.69 -3.99 12.22
C ARG A 283 10.63 -3.76 11.02
N ARG A 284 10.63 -2.54 10.49
CA ARG A 284 11.47 -2.08 9.37
C ARG A 284 11.50 -3.07 8.19
N GLU A 285 12.67 -3.55 7.76
CA GLU A 285 12.83 -4.47 6.63
C GLU A 285 12.11 -5.80 6.86
N ARG A 286 11.94 -6.20 8.12
CA ARG A 286 11.26 -7.43 8.53
C ARG A 286 9.76 -7.24 8.82
N ALA A 287 9.21 -6.04 8.64
CA ALA A 287 7.82 -5.76 8.95
C ALA A 287 6.82 -6.66 8.21
N LEU A 288 5.72 -6.98 8.91
CA LEU A 288 4.60 -7.73 8.36
C LEU A 288 3.66 -6.85 7.55
N CYS A 289 2.95 -7.46 6.59
CA CYS A 289 1.85 -6.81 5.90
C CYS A 289 0.64 -6.68 6.83
N CYS A 290 -0.10 -5.56 6.72
CA CYS A 290 -1.36 -5.32 7.43
C CYS A 290 -2.49 -6.33 7.11
N GLY A 291 -2.32 -7.16 6.07
CA GLY A 291 -3.20 -8.29 5.77
C GLY A 291 -3.61 -8.42 4.31
N ILE A 292 -3.83 -7.30 3.60
CA ILE A 292 -4.39 -7.32 2.24
C ILE A 292 -3.59 -8.17 1.26
N ALA A 293 -2.25 -8.17 1.38
CA ALA A 293 -1.37 -8.90 0.49
C ALA A 293 -1.35 -10.41 0.73
N GLY A 294 -2.00 -10.91 1.80
CA GLY A 294 -2.33 -12.32 1.91
C GLY A 294 -3.22 -12.80 0.75
N GLY A 295 -3.93 -11.88 0.09
CA GLY A 295 -4.73 -12.15 -1.10
C GLY A 295 -3.97 -12.12 -2.43
N PHE A 296 -2.73 -11.65 -2.48
CA PHE A 296 -2.02 -11.44 -3.74
C PHE A 296 -1.49 -12.71 -4.43
N PRO A 297 -1.14 -13.80 -3.73
CA PRO A 297 -0.75 -15.04 -4.40
C PRO A 297 -1.84 -15.57 -5.33
N PRO A 298 -1.52 -16.12 -6.52
CA PRO A 298 -2.49 -16.78 -7.38
C PRO A 298 -3.28 -17.90 -6.70
N ALA A 299 -2.68 -18.58 -5.72
CA ALA A 299 -3.35 -19.60 -4.92
C ALA A 299 -4.43 -19.04 -3.99
N SER A 300 -4.24 -17.80 -3.51
CA SER A 300 -5.25 -17.08 -2.71
C SER A 300 -6.20 -16.32 -3.63
N GLY A 301 -5.69 -15.41 -4.45
CA GLY A 301 -6.44 -14.55 -5.35
C GLY A 301 -7.57 -13.84 -4.62
N TYR A 302 -7.21 -13.12 -3.57
CA TYR A 302 -8.10 -12.49 -2.59
C TYR A 302 -9.06 -13.48 -1.95
N HIS A 303 -8.59 -14.60 -1.45
CA HIS A 303 -9.43 -15.45 -0.59
C HIS A 303 -9.59 -14.78 0.78
N VAL A 304 -10.83 -14.65 1.26
CA VAL A 304 -11.13 -13.90 2.50
C VAL A 304 -10.37 -14.44 3.71
N MET A 305 -10.21 -15.77 3.81
CA MET A 305 -9.51 -16.38 4.95
C MET A 305 -8.01 -16.06 4.96
N ASP A 306 -7.35 -16.00 3.80
CA ASP A 306 -5.90 -15.72 3.76
C ASP A 306 -5.61 -14.27 4.16
N ILE A 307 -6.45 -13.34 3.68
CA ILE A 307 -6.41 -11.93 4.09
C ILE A 307 -6.66 -11.82 5.59
N THR A 308 -7.71 -12.46 6.11
CA THR A 308 -8.06 -12.42 7.54
C THR A 308 -6.94 -12.98 8.41
N VAL A 309 -6.36 -14.13 8.06
CA VAL A 309 -5.24 -14.72 8.80
C VAL A 309 -4.04 -13.78 8.82
N ALA A 310 -3.72 -13.13 7.69
CA ALA A 310 -2.64 -12.16 7.63
C ALA A 310 -2.92 -10.91 8.49
N THR A 311 -4.15 -10.38 8.44
CA THR A 311 -4.57 -9.25 9.28
C THR A 311 -4.48 -9.57 10.77
N VAL A 312 -5.00 -10.73 11.21
CA VAL A 312 -4.97 -11.15 12.61
C VAL A 312 -3.54 -11.31 13.10
N LYS A 313 -2.63 -11.86 12.28
CA LYS A 313 -1.19 -11.94 12.64
C LYS A 313 -0.58 -10.55 12.88
N SER A 314 -0.92 -9.57 12.06
CA SER A 314 -0.46 -8.18 12.24
C SER A 314 -1.02 -7.57 13.53
N LEU A 315 -2.32 -7.75 13.81
CA LEU A 315 -2.96 -7.26 15.04
C LEU A 315 -2.39 -7.91 16.30
N LEU A 316 -2.10 -9.21 16.27
CA LEU A 316 -1.47 -9.91 17.40
C LEU A 316 -0.03 -9.42 17.63
N GLN A 317 0.71 -9.10 16.58
CA GLN A 317 2.04 -8.50 16.69
C GLN A 317 1.98 -7.12 17.36
N SER A 318 1.09 -6.23 16.90
CA SER A 318 0.88 -4.94 17.54
C SER A 318 0.45 -5.11 19.00
N ARG A 319 -0.52 -5.99 19.28
CA ARG A 319 -0.99 -6.28 20.66
C ARG A 319 0.14 -6.70 21.59
N ALA A 320 1.11 -7.46 21.10
CA ALA A 320 2.23 -7.95 21.91
C ALA A 320 3.17 -6.83 22.39
N THR A 321 3.10 -5.63 21.80
CA THR A 321 3.87 -4.46 22.28
C THR A 321 3.32 -3.86 23.56
N GLY A 322 2.03 -4.07 23.86
CA GLY A 322 1.34 -3.40 24.97
C GLY A 322 1.11 -1.90 24.77
N ALA A 323 1.36 -1.36 23.57
CA ALA A 323 1.20 0.07 23.28
C ALA A 323 -0.25 0.55 23.46
N ASP A 324 -0.43 1.82 23.80
CA ASP A 324 -1.75 2.47 23.87
C ASP A 324 -2.35 2.73 22.47
N TYR A 325 -1.49 2.87 21.45
CA TYR A 325 -1.87 3.14 20.07
C TYR A 325 -1.15 2.22 19.08
N THR A 326 -1.87 1.73 18.06
CA THR A 326 -1.27 1.18 16.83
C THR A 326 -1.28 2.25 15.76
N VAL A 327 -0.12 2.67 15.28
CA VAL A 327 -0.01 3.78 14.34
C VAL A 327 0.43 3.28 12.98
N GLY A 328 -0.41 3.48 11.97
CA GLY A 328 -0.05 3.33 10.57
C GLY A 328 0.21 4.69 9.91
N TYR A 329 1.05 4.70 8.88
CA TYR A 329 1.26 5.88 8.02
C TYR A 329 0.93 5.56 6.54
N CYS A 330 0.06 4.57 6.36
CA CYS A 330 -0.51 4.15 5.09
C CYS A 330 -2.02 3.97 5.26
N ALA A 331 -2.81 4.64 4.41
CA ALA A 331 -4.27 4.52 4.46
C ALA A 331 -4.78 3.10 4.21
N GLY A 332 -4.05 2.28 3.43
CA GLY A 332 -4.36 0.86 3.27
C GLY A 332 -4.16 0.06 4.56
N CYS A 333 -3.11 0.37 5.33
CA CYS A 333 -2.88 -0.23 6.65
C CYS A 333 -3.94 0.20 7.65
N LEU A 334 -4.29 1.50 7.69
CA LEU A 334 -5.41 2.02 8.48
C LEU A 334 -6.69 1.25 8.18
N GLN A 335 -7.08 1.16 6.90
CA GLN A 335 -8.29 0.44 6.49
C GLN A 335 -8.28 -1.02 6.94
N MET A 336 -7.21 -1.77 6.64
CA MET A 336 -7.16 -3.21 6.91
C MET A 336 -7.14 -3.54 8.39
N LEU A 337 -6.32 -2.83 9.19
CA LEU A 337 -6.21 -3.08 10.61
C LEU A 337 -7.46 -2.62 11.37
N SER A 338 -8.02 -1.46 11.03
CA SER A 338 -9.28 -1.00 11.63
C SER A 338 -10.44 -1.94 11.29
N THR A 339 -10.56 -2.41 10.04
CA THR A 339 -11.53 -3.45 9.66
C THR A 339 -11.28 -4.74 10.46
N GLY A 340 -10.02 -5.17 10.58
CA GLY A 340 -9.65 -6.33 11.37
C GLY A 340 -10.11 -6.21 12.82
N ARG A 341 -9.98 -5.02 13.43
CA ARG A 341 -10.45 -4.74 14.81
C ARG A 341 -11.96 -4.75 14.98
N VAL A 342 -12.72 -4.44 13.92
CA VAL A 342 -14.19 -4.57 13.93
C VAL A 342 -14.60 -6.05 14.05
N LEU A 343 -13.87 -6.97 13.41
CA LEU A 343 -14.12 -8.41 13.52
C LEU A 343 -13.52 -9.03 14.79
N PHE A 344 -12.30 -8.62 15.13
CA PHE A 344 -11.50 -9.17 16.22
C PHE A 344 -10.94 -7.99 17.02
N PRO A 345 -11.56 -7.58 18.14
CA PRO A 345 -11.13 -6.41 18.93
C PRO A 345 -9.82 -6.70 19.69
N LEU A 346 -8.75 -6.89 18.94
CA LEU A 346 -7.40 -7.21 19.38
C LEU A 346 -6.55 -5.95 19.34
N GLY A 347 -5.74 -5.76 20.38
CA GLY A 347 -4.77 -4.68 20.46
C GLY A 347 -5.38 -3.28 20.59
N ALA A 348 -4.48 -2.30 20.61
CA ALA A 348 -4.80 -0.89 20.74
C ALA A 348 -5.65 -0.33 19.59
N PRO A 349 -6.35 0.79 19.81
CA PRO A 349 -6.86 1.66 18.75
C PRO A 349 -5.86 1.87 17.61
N VAL A 350 -6.34 1.71 16.37
CA VAL A 350 -5.53 1.90 15.17
C VAL A 350 -5.76 3.31 14.66
N TYR A 351 -4.72 4.11 14.60
CA TYR A 351 -4.73 5.48 14.09
C TYR A 351 -3.81 5.62 12.88
N HIS A 352 -4.15 6.54 11.99
CA HIS A 352 -3.18 7.09 11.07
C HIS A 352 -2.34 8.15 11.79
N ILE A 353 -1.06 8.25 11.43
CA ILE A 353 -0.16 9.24 12.04
C ILE A 353 -0.68 10.69 11.92
N LEU A 354 -1.38 11.00 10.82
CA LEU A 354 -2.00 12.32 10.62
C LEU A 354 -3.15 12.61 11.60
N GLU A 355 -3.85 11.59 12.11
CA GLU A 355 -4.90 11.80 13.11
C GLU A 355 -4.29 12.21 14.45
N LEU A 356 -3.21 11.55 14.86
CA LEU A 356 -2.51 11.89 16.09
C LEU A 356 -1.79 13.24 15.96
N LEU A 357 -1.19 13.52 14.80
CA LEU A 357 -0.63 14.84 14.49
C LEU A 357 -1.70 15.93 14.60
N SER A 358 -2.86 15.73 13.98
CA SER A 358 -3.98 16.67 14.03
C SER A 358 -4.41 16.96 15.48
N GLN A 359 -4.57 15.93 16.32
CA GLN A 359 -4.83 16.12 17.76
C GLN A 359 -3.74 16.95 18.44
N ALA A 360 -2.47 16.69 18.12
CA ALA A 360 -1.34 17.40 18.70
C ALA A 360 -1.24 18.87 18.25
N LEU A 361 -1.74 19.18 17.05
CA LEU A 361 -1.90 20.55 16.55
C LEU A 361 -3.08 21.29 17.19
N GLY A 362 -3.85 20.64 18.07
CA GLY A 362 -5.01 21.22 18.76
C GLY A 362 -6.31 21.11 17.96
N GLU A 363 -6.34 20.26 16.93
CA GLU A 363 -7.55 19.95 16.17
C GLU A 363 -8.32 18.81 16.85
N GLU A 364 -9.61 18.65 16.51
CA GLU A 364 -10.45 17.54 16.95
C GLU A 364 -10.79 16.64 15.75
N PRO A 365 -9.83 15.82 15.26
CA PRO A 365 -10.03 15.02 14.08
C PRO A 365 -11.10 13.95 14.31
N ARG A 366 -11.96 13.75 13.31
CA ARG A 366 -12.88 12.62 13.28
C ARG A 366 -12.09 11.31 13.21
N HIS A 367 -12.50 10.29 13.97
CA HIS A 367 -12.00 8.92 13.86
C HIS A 367 -13.09 7.95 13.33
N PRO A 368 -13.49 8.04 12.04
CA PRO A 368 -14.63 7.31 11.49
C PRO A 368 -14.35 5.84 11.16
N MET A 369 -13.20 5.29 11.55
CA MET A 369 -12.74 3.99 11.06
C MET A 369 -13.60 2.80 11.49
N GLY A 370 -14.31 2.89 12.62
CA GLY A 370 -15.23 1.84 13.05
C GLY A 370 -16.37 1.58 12.06
N TRP A 371 -17.06 2.62 11.60
CA TRP A 371 -18.14 2.43 10.63
C TRP A 371 -17.61 2.15 9.22
N ARG A 372 -16.49 2.76 8.81
CA ARG A 372 -15.85 2.47 7.50
C ARG A 372 -15.39 1.03 7.42
N GLY A 373 -14.84 0.49 8.52
CA GLY A 373 -14.52 -0.93 8.63
C GLY A 373 -15.76 -1.80 8.42
N ARG A 374 -16.89 -1.47 9.05
CA ARG A 374 -18.18 -2.17 8.83
C ARG A 374 -18.68 -2.04 7.39
N ALA A 375 -18.55 -0.88 6.76
CA ALA A 375 -18.95 -0.68 5.36
C ALA A 375 -18.09 -1.51 4.41
N PHE A 376 -16.76 -1.54 4.63
CA PHE A 376 -15.84 -2.41 3.89
C PHE A 376 -16.22 -3.88 4.05
N LEU A 377 -16.48 -4.33 5.28
CA LEU A 377 -16.93 -5.70 5.59
C LEU A 377 -18.23 -6.06 4.89
N ALA A 378 -19.24 -5.18 4.94
CA ALA A 378 -20.50 -5.39 4.24
C ALA A 378 -20.29 -5.55 2.72
N GLY A 379 -19.39 -4.76 2.15
CA GLY A 379 -18.97 -4.86 0.76
C GLY A 379 -18.31 -6.19 0.41
N VAL A 380 -17.37 -6.65 1.24
CA VAL A 380 -16.72 -7.97 1.14
C VAL A 380 -17.75 -9.09 1.21
N ILE A 381 -18.65 -9.07 2.20
CA ILE A 381 -19.71 -10.08 2.37
C ILE A 381 -20.63 -10.11 1.14
N ARG A 382 -20.95 -8.96 0.56
CA ARG A 382 -21.86 -8.87 -0.59
C ARG A 382 -21.21 -9.24 -1.92
N HIS A 383 -19.94 -8.89 -2.13
CA HIS A 383 -19.33 -8.90 -3.46
C HIS A 383 -18.13 -9.84 -3.60
N GLN A 384 -17.51 -10.28 -2.51
CA GLN A 384 -16.37 -11.20 -2.55
C GLN A 384 -16.74 -12.60 -2.00
N VAL A 385 -17.40 -12.68 -0.85
CA VAL A 385 -17.72 -13.96 -0.17
C VAL A 385 -18.50 -14.92 -1.07
N PRO A 386 -19.55 -14.50 -1.83
CA PRO A 386 -20.29 -15.39 -2.72
C PRO A 386 -19.43 -15.98 -3.85
N LEU A 387 -18.30 -15.33 -4.16
CA LEU A 387 -17.37 -15.73 -5.21
C LEU A 387 -16.18 -16.55 -4.68
N THR A 388 -16.16 -16.88 -3.38
CA THR A 388 -15.07 -17.64 -2.75
C THR A 388 -14.89 -19.02 -3.36
N LEU A 389 -16.01 -19.71 -3.66
CA LEU A 389 -16.02 -21.04 -4.28
C LEU A 389 -16.12 -20.98 -5.82
N SER A 390 -16.21 -19.77 -6.40
CA SER A 390 -16.32 -19.61 -7.85
C SER A 390 -15.02 -20.04 -8.55
N ARG A 391 -15.18 -20.77 -9.65
CA ARG A 391 -14.08 -21.09 -10.59
C ARG A 391 -13.91 -20.03 -11.68
N GLY A 392 -14.77 -19.01 -11.70
CA GLY A 392 -14.73 -17.93 -12.68
C GLY A 392 -13.41 -17.17 -12.66
N ARG A 393 -13.04 -16.66 -13.83
CA ARG A 393 -11.83 -15.87 -14.04
C ARG A 393 -12.18 -14.45 -14.46
N TYR A 394 -11.27 -13.54 -14.14
CA TYR A 394 -11.35 -12.11 -14.37
C TYR A 394 -10.04 -11.65 -14.98
N ARG A 395 -10.12 -10.83 -16.03
CA ARG A 395 -8.99 -10.08 -16.56
C ARG A 395 -9.31 -8.62 -16.32
N VAL A 396 -8.29 -7.86 -15.91
CA VAL A 396 -8.42 -6.42 -15.72
C VAL A 396 -8.89 -5.81 -17.04
N PRO A 397 -9.96 -4.97 -17.03
CA PRO A 397 -10.43 -4.33 -18.24
C PRO A 397 -9.33 -3.43 -18.81
N GLU A 398 -9.54 -2.99 -20.06
CA GLU A 398 -8.64 -2.03 -20.66
C GLU A 398 -8.57 -0.75 -19.81
N ILE A 399 -7.35 -0.24 -19.64
CA ILE A 399 -7.07 1.00 -18.93
C ILE A 399 -6.65 2.02 -20.00
N PRO A 400 -7.59 2.74 -20.63
CA PRO A 400 -7.28 3.71 -21.68
C PRO A 400 -6.42 4.85 -21.11
N GLU A 401 -5.60 5.51 -21.94
CA GLU A 401 -4.77 6.63 -21.48
C GLU A 401 -5.58 7.82 -20.95
N VAL A 402 -6.80 7.99 -21.45
CA VAL A 402 -7.78 8.96 -20.94
C VAL A 402 -8.92 8.19 -20.27
N PRO A 403 -9.22 8.44 -18.99
CA PRO A 403 -10.37 7.84 -18.33
C PRO A 403 -11.69 8.20 -19.05
N PRO A 404 -12.66 7.28 -19.13
CA PRO A 404 -13.99 7.60 -19.64
C PRO A 404 -14.61 8.79 -18.89
N GLY A 405 -15.02 9.83 -19.63
CA GLY A 405 -15.63 11.04 -19.05
C GLY A 405 -14.63 12.13 -18.58
N ALA A 406 -13.32 11.89 -18.66
CA ALA A 406 -12.34 12.96 -18.51
C ALA A 406 -12.38 13.91 -19.72
N LYS A 407 -12.41 15.22 -19.48
CA LYS A 407 -12.22 16.21 -20.57
C LYS A 407 -10.77 16.07 -21.08
N ALA A 408 -10.63 15.92 -22.40
CA ALA A 408 -9.38 15.66 -23.09
C ALA A 408 -8.38 16.81 -22.99
#